data_AF-A0A8I0BT18-F1
#
_entry.id   AF-A0A8I0BT18-F1
#
_cell.length_a   1.000
_cell.length_b   1.000
_cell.length_c   1.000
_cell.angle_alpha   90.00
_cell.angle_beta   90.00
_cell.angle_gamma   90.00
#
_symmetry.space_group_name_H-M   'P 1'
#
loop_
_entity.id
_entity.type
_entity.pdbx_description
1 polymer ?
#
loop_
_entity_poly.entity_id
_entity_poly.type
_entity_poly.pdbx_seq_one_letter_code
_entity_poly.pdbx_strand_id
1 'polypeptide(L)'
;MKGILIGVASTLPPTTVRIHSWDSVVTDAVSTHLIEGEHINRDDVAASLRRYLGLSKSSGVESTDDIIAMLMDLHGEQASPLNHSRQHLWHRFLLYGSHGRQITTIGKYRSSDEPVRITSGDIYSPQVHYVAPPAKALLNEVTSLRLR
;
A
#
# COMPACT_ATOMS: atom_id res chain seq x y z
N MET A 1 14.33 2.32 16.84
CA MET A 1 13.94 0.89 16.83
C MET A 1 14.41 0.08 15.61
N LYS A 2 14.68 0.67 14.42
CA LYS A 2 15.17 -0.08 13.23
C LYS A 2 16.51 -0.81 13.43
N GLY A 3 17.44 -0.27 14.23
CA GLY A 3 18.79 -0.84 14.41
C GLY A 3 18.85 -2.14 15.21
N ILE A 4 17.92 -2.35 16.16
CA ILE A 4 17.91 -3.55 17.03
C ILE A 4 17.39 -4.77 16.27
N LEU A 5 16.39 -4.57 15.38
CA LEU A 5 15.83 -5.63 14.54
C LEU A 5 16.84 -6.17 13.51
N ILE A 6 17.67 -5.30 12.92
CA ILE A 6 18.73 -5.72 11.98
C ILE A 6 19.79 -6.56 12.70
N GLY A 7 20.18 -6.18 13.92
CA GLY A 7 21.14 -6.92 14.74
C GLY A 7 20.66 -8.32 15.09
N VAL A 8 19.39 -8.47 15.51
CA VAL A 8 18.83 -9.79 15.85
C VAL A 8 18.65 -10.66 14.60
N ALA A 9 18.15 -10.09 13.49
CA ALA A 9 17.98 -10.83 12.24
C ALA A 9 19.31 -11.42 11.71
N SER A 10 20.44 -10.73 11.91
CA SER A 10 21.76 -11.22 11.48
C SER A 10 22.26 -12.46 12.24
N THR A 11 21.66 -12.78 13.39
CA THR A 11 22.02 -13.94 14.22
C THR A 11 21.12 -15.16 14.01
N LEU A 12 20.00 -14.99 13.29
CA LEU A 12 19.04 -16.05 13.05
C LEU A 12 19.37 -16.83 11.77
N PRO A 13 19.01 -18.12 11.69
CA PRO A 13 19.13 -18.89 10.46
C PRO A 13 18.36 -18.19 9.31
N PRO A 14 18.87 -18.23 8.07
CA PRO A 14 18.22 -17.57 6.92
C PRO A 14 16.77 -18.00 6.72
N THR A 15 16.44 -19.25 7.07
CA THR A 15 15.08 -19.80 7.03
C THR A 15 14.15 -19.14 8.05
N THR A 16 14.63 -18.88 9.26
CA THR A 16 13.87 -18.23 10.35
C THR A 16 13.65 -16.75 10.06
N VAL A 17 14.67 -16.03 9.57
CA VAL A 17 14.55 -14.62 9.14
C VAL A 17 13.49 -14.49 8.05
N ARG A 18 13.46 -15.42 7.09
CA ARG A 18 12.49 -15.42 6.00
C ARG A 18 11.06 -15.70 6.47
N ILE A 19 10.85 -16.59 7.45
CA ILE A 19 9.51 -16.84 8.02
C ILE A 19 9.00 -15.63 8.80
N HIS A 20 9.86 -14.97 9.58
CA HIS A 20 9.50 -13.73 10.27
C HIS A 20 9.17 -12.59 9.31
N SER A 21 9.85 -12.52 8.15
CA SER A 21 9.53 -11.53 7.12
C SER A 21 8.11 -11.68 6.56
N TRP A 22 7.59 -12.90 6.45
CA TRP A 22 6.27 -13.17 5.87
C TRP A 22 5.12 -12.82 6.81
N ASP A 23 5.28 -13.13 8.09
CA ASP A 23 4.28 -12.75 9.10
C ASP A 23 4.19 -11.23 9.24
N SER A 24 5.32 -10.53 9.13
CA SER A 24 5.35 -9.06 9.08
C SER A 24 4.61 -8.52 7.86
N VAL A 25 4.82 -9.06 6.67
CA VAL A 25 4.10 -8.63 5.45
C VAL A 25 2.58 -8.82 5.59
N VAL A 26 2.15 -9.97 6.11
CA VAL A 26 0.72 -10.24 6.34
C VAL A 26 0.15 -9.26 7.36
N THR A 27 0.90 -8.97 8.42
CA THR A 27 0.50 -8.02 9.46
C THR A 27 0.42 -6.60 8.91
N ASP A 28 1.41 -6.16 8.13
CA ASP A 28 1.46 -4.85 7.49
C ASP A 28 0.25 -4.66 6.57
N ALA A 29 -0.06 -5.67 5.75
CA ALA A 29 -1.25 -5.66 4.89
C ALA A 29 -2.53 -5.42 5.70
N VAL A 30 -2.76 -6.21 6.75
CA VAL A 30 -3.98 -6.11 7.58
C VAL A 30 -4.03 -4.78 8.33
N SER A 31 -2.93 -4.36 8.96
CA SER A 31 -2.89 -3.14 9.77
C SER A 31 -3.08 -1.87 8.93
N THR A 32 -2.48 -1.79 7.73
CA THR A 32 -2.66 -0.62 6.86
C THR A 32 -4.10 -0.49 6.37
N HIS A 33 -4.76 -1.60 6.04
CA HIS A 33 -6.17 -1.57 5.61
C HIS A 33 -7.11 -1.18 6.76
N LEU A 34 -6.82 -1.64 7.99
CA LEU A 34 -7.60 -1.26 9.17
C LEU A 34 -7.57 0.24 9.45
N ILE A 35 -6.46 0.93 9.14
CA ILE A 35 -6.36 2.40 9.26
C ILE A 35 -7.35 3.08 8.30
N GLU A 36 -7.56 2.51 7.11
CA GLU A 36 -8.52 2.99 6.11
C GLU A 36 -9.97 2.54 6.42
N GLY A 37 -10.20 1.88 7.56
CA GLY A 37 -11.50 1.31 7.94
C GLY A 37 -11.87 0.05 7.17
N GLU A 38 -10.92 -0.56 6.47
CA GLU A 38 -11.13 -1.76 5.68
C GLU A 38 -10.73 -3.01 6.47
N HIS A 39 -11.64 -3.99 6.48
CA HIS A 39 -11.42 -5.27 7.14
C HIS A 39 -11.11 -6.33 6.09
N ILE A 40 -9.83 -6.68 5.95
CA ILE A 40 -9.38 -7.78 5.10
C ILE A 40 -9.12 -9.04 5.94
N ASN A 41 -9.43 -10.20 5.39
CA ASN A 41 -9.20 -11.48 6.05
C ASN A 41 -7.71 -11.85 6.01
N ARG A 42 -7.11 -12.03 7.19
CA ARG A 42 -5.71 -12.42 7.35
C ARG A 42 -5.36 -13.72 6.64
N ASP A 43 -6.26 -14.70 6.66
CA ASP A 43 -6.02 -16.01 6.03
C ASP A 43 -5.98 -15.89 4.51
N ASP A 44 -6.81 -15.03 3.94
CA ASP A 44 -6.80 -14.73 2.50
C ASP A 44 -5.49 -14.06 2.09
N VAL A 45 -5.04 -13.05 2.86
CA VAL A 45 -3.74 -12.39 2.65
C VAL A 45 -2.58 -13.39 2.74
N ALA A 46 -2.59 -14.27 3.74
CA ALA A 46 -1.57 -15.30 3.88
C ALA A 46 -1.62 -16.34 2.74
N ALA A 47 -2.81 -16.67 2.22
CA ALA A 47 -2.96 -17.52 1.05
C ALA A 47 -2.39 -16.85 -0.21
N SER A 48 -2.64 -15.56 -0.39
CA SER A 48 -2.10 -14.74 -1.49
C SER A 48 -0.58 -14.66 -1.46
N LEU A 49 0.01 -14.47 -0.27
CA LEU A 49 1.46 -14.53 -0.10
C LEU A 49 2.04 -15.89 -0.51
N ARG A 50 1.40 -16.99 -0.10
CA ARG A 50 1.84 -18.34 -0.50
C ARG A 50 1.75 -18.54 -2.01
N ARG A 51 0.70 -18.02 -2.67
CA ARG A 51 0.57 -18.07 -4.14
C ARG A 51 1.66 -17.26 -4.82
N TYR A 52 1.90 -16.02 -4.38
CA TYR A 52 2.96 -15.16 -4.92
C TYR A 52 4.34 -15.84 -4.87
N LEU A 53 4.62 -16.59 -3.80
CA LEU A 53 5.85 -17.33 -3.61
C LEU A 53 5.91 -18.69 -4.34
N GLY A 54 4.87 -19.06 -5.10
CA GLY A 54 4.78 -20.35 -5.80
C GLY A 54 4.55 -21.56 -4.88
N LEU A 55 4.16 -21.33 -3.62
CA LEU A 55 3.92 -22.37 -2.60
C LEU A 55 2.48 -22.91 -2.62
N SER A 56 1.57 -22.28 -3.37
CA SER A 56 0.20 -22.74 -3.58
C SER A 56 -0.26 -22.47 -5.01
N LYS A 57 -1.16 -23.32 -5.53
CA LYS A 57 -1.81 -23.18 -6.85
C LYS A 57 -3.33 -23.00 -6.73
N SER A 58 -3.86 -22.76 -5.54
CA SER A 58 -5.31 -22.56 -5.33
C SER A 58 -5.79 -21.28 -6.02
N SER A 59 -7.08 -21.22 -6.35
CA SER A 59 -7.72 -19.93 -6.70
C SER A 59 -7.67 -18.97 -5.52
N GLY A 60 -7.60 -17.67 -5.82
CA GLY A 60 -7.34 -16.61 -4.87
C GLY A 60 -8.41 -15.53 -4.81
N VAL A 61 -8.28 -14.62 -3.84
CA VAL A 61 -9.03 -13.36 -3.81
C VAL A 61 -8.15 -12.30 -4.47
N GLU A 62 -8.55 -11.85 -5.67
CA GLU A 62 -7.73 -10.96 -6.53
C GLU A 62 -7.24 -9.71 -5.79
N SER A 63 -8.10 -9.05 -4.99
CA SER A 63 -7.71 -7.85 -4.24
C SER A 63 -6.55 -8.10 -3.26
N THR A 64 -6.52 -9.26 -2.60
CA THR A 64 -5.41 -9.61 -1.69
C THR A 64 -4.15 -10.03 -2.45
N ASP A 65 -4.26 -10.54 -3.67
CA ASP A 65 -3.09 -10.84 -4.52
C ASP A 65 -2.37 -9.56 -4.94
N ASP A 66 -3.12 -8.51 -5.32
CA ASP A 66 -2.55 -7.23 -5.71
C ASP A 66 -1.87 -6.51 -4.53
N ILE A 67 -2.48 -6.55 -3.34
CA ILE A 67 -1.87 -6.01 -2.11
C ILE A 67 -0.52 -6.70 -1.83
N ILE A 68 -0.48 -8.03 -1.94
CA ILE A 68 0.76 -8.79 -1.76
C ILE A 68 1.78 -8.43 -2.84
N ALA A 69 1.39 -8.33 -4.11
CA ALA A 69 2.30 -7.94 -5.19
C ALA A 69 2.92 -6.56 -4.93
N MET A 70 2.13 -5.59 -4.45
CA MET A 70 2.61 -4.27 -4.04
C MET A 70 3.60 -4.36 -2.87
N LEU A 71 3.27 -5.08 -1.80
CA LEU A 71 4.12 -5.19 -0.62
C LEU A 71 5.44 -5.92 -0.95
N MET A 72 5.40 -6.92 -1.83
CA MET A 72 6.61 -7.59 -2.31
C MET A 72 7.48 -6.67 -3.15
N ASP A 73 6.89 -5.84 -4.01
CA ASP A 73 7.63 -4.80 -4.72
C ASP A 73 8.24 -3.80 -3.73
N LEU A 74 7.49 -3.35 -2.73
CA LEU A 74 7.95 -2.40 -1.70
C LEU A 74 9.14 -2.93 -0.88
N HIS A 75 9.08 -4.19 -0.43
CA HIS A 75 10.07 -4.80 0.46
C HIS A 75 11.19 -5.59 -0.25
N GLY A 76 11.11 -5.75 -1.57
CA GLY A 76 12.07 -6.55 -2.35
C GLY A 76 13.51 -6.03 -2.33
N GLU A 77 14.47 -6.94 -2.57
CA GLU A 77 15.92 -6.70 -2.49
C GLU A 77 16.48 -5.70 -3.53
N GLN A 78 15.68 -5.32 -4.52
CA GLN A 78 16.00 -4.30 -5.53
C GLN A 78 14.98 -3.16 -5.43
N ALA A 79 14.89 -2.52 -4.25
CA ALA A 79 14.08 -1.33 -4.06
C ALA A 79 14.60 -0.19 -4.96
N SER A 80 14.14 -0.17 -6.20
CA SER A 80 14.46 0.87 -7.17
C SER A 80 13.96 2.21 -6.65
N PRO A 81 14.61 3.34 -6.98
CA PRO A 81 14.13 4.66 -6.57
C PRO A 81 12.65 4.83 -6.91
N LEU A 82 11.87 5.31 -5.94
CA LEU A 82 10.47 5.60 -6.16
C LEU A 82 10.35 6.68 -7.23
N ASN A 83 9.55 6.38 -8.25
CA ASN A 83 9.27 7.27 -9.37
C ASN A 83 7.75 7.27 -9.65
N HIS A 84 7.30 8.18 -10.50
CA HIS A 84 5.89 8.33 -10.84
C HIS A 84 5.27 7.02 -11.36
N SER A 85 5.97 6.28 -12.22
CA SER A 85 5.47 5.01 -12.76
C SER A 85 5.23 3.98 -11.66
N ARG A 86 6.15 3.90 -10.68
CA ARG A 86 6.04 2.99 -9.53
C ARG A 86 4.89 3.40 -8.59
N GLN A 87 4.74 4.69 -8.30
CA GLN A 87 3.60 5.22 -7.54
C GLN A 87 2.26 4.89 -8.22
N HIS A 88 2.19 5.08 -9.54
CA HIS A 88 1.00 4.75 -10.32
C HIS A 88 0.71 3.25 -10.34
N LEU A 89 1.75 2.41 -10.37
CA LEU A 89 1.59 0.96 -10.28
C LEU A 89 1.03 0.55 -8.92
N TRP A 90 1.58 1.06 -7.82
CA TRP A 90 1.07 0.78 -6.47
C TRP A 90 -0.37 1.27 -6.29
N HIS A 91 -0.71 2.44 -6.84
CA HIS A 91 -2.08 2.94 -6.84
C HIS A 91 -3.04 2.04 -7.63
N ARG A 92 -2.56 1.30 -8.64
CA ARG A 92 -3.39 0.29 -9.32
C ARG A 92 -3.63 -0.89 -8.40
N PHE A 93 -2.58 -1.44 -7.81
CA PHE A 93 -2.70 -2.58 -6.92
C PHE A 93 -3.65 -2.33 -5.74
N LEU A 94 -3.59 -1.14 -5.13
CA LEU A 94 -4.45 -0.79 -3.99
C LEU A 94 -5.92 -0.65 -4.36
N LEU A 95 -6.23 -0.21 -5.58
CA LEU A 95 -7.61 0.12 -5.98
C LEU A 95 -8.21 -0.89 -6.95
N TYR A 96 -7.43 -1.86 -7.41
CA TYR A 96 -7.94 -2.97 -8.19
C TYR A 96 -8.93 -3.76 -7.32
N GLY A 97 -10.10 -4.07 -7.88
CA GLY A 97 -11.14 -4.74 -7.11
C GLY A 97 -12.01 -3.83 -6.23
N SER A 98 -11.75 -2.52 -6.14
CA SER A 98 -12.62 -1.53 -5.47
C SER A 98 -13.93 -1.27 -6.25
N HIS A 99 -14.68 -2.33 -6.52
CA HIS A 99 -15.99 -2.30 -7.17
C HIS A 99 -17.00 -1.78 -6.15
N GLY A 100 -17.32 -0.48 -6.21
CA GLY A 100 -18.34 0.14 -5.34
C GLY A 100 -18.02 1.58 -4.94
N ARG A 101 -16.75 1.97 -4.95
CA ARG A 101 -16.36 3.39 -4.86
C ARG A 101 -16.36 3.96 -6.29
N GLN A 102 -16.94 5.14 -6.51
CA GLN A 102 -16.93 5.83 -7.80
C GLN A 102 -15.52 6.38 -8.13
N ILE A 103 -14.52 5.51 -8.11
CA ILE A 103 -13.12 5.86 -8.40
C ILE A 103 -12.93 5.75 -9.90
N THR A 104 -12.91 6.90 -10.57
CA THR A 104 -12.75 6.99 -12.02
C THR A 104 -11.29 7.12 -12.46
N THR A 105 -10.39 7.44 -11.53
CA THR A 105 -8.97 7.68 -11.82
C THR A 105 -8.10 6.69 -11.05
N ILE A 106 -7.59 5.67 -11.75
CA ILE A 106 -6.69 4.65 -11.18
C ILE A 106 -5.33 4.67 -11.88
N GLY A 107 -4.26 4.69 -11.08
CA GLY A 107 -2.88 4.65 -11.56
C GLY A 107 -2.43 5.92 -12.26
N LYS A 108 -2.97 7.06 -11.86
CA LYS A 108 -2.69 8.41 -12.38
C LYS A 108 -2.97 9.44 -11.29
N TYR A 109 -2.37 10.62 -11.38
CA TYR A 109 -2.81 11.75 -10.56
C TYR A 109 -4.25 12.15 -10.87
N ARG A 110 -4.96 12.66 -9.85
CA ARG A 110 -6.31 13.22 -10.04
C ARG A 110 -6.26 14.38 -11.04
N SER A 111 -7.29 14.47 -11.87
CA SER A 111 -7.46 15.54 -12.86
C SER A 111 -8.64 16.48 -12.55
N SER A 112 -9.46 16.14 -11.56
CA SER A 112 -10.59 16.98 -11.15
C SER A 112 -10.09 18.29 -10.53
N ASP A 113 -10.72 19.40 -10.90
CA ASP A 113 -10.53 20.69 -10.26
C ASP A 113 -11.27 20.79 -8.91
N GLU A 114 -12.07 19.77 -8.56
CA GLU A 114 -12.68 19.69 -7.23
C GLU A 114 -11.60 19.50 -6.14
N PRO A 115 -11.60 20.35 -5.10
CA PRO A 115 -10.59 20.30 -4.05
C PRO A 115 -10.77 19.07 -3.16
N VAL A 116 -9.71 18.30 -2.99
CA VAL A 116 -9.62 17.25 -1.96
C VAL A 116 -9.31 17.91 -0.63
N ARG A 117 -10.13 17.63 0.39
CA ARG A 117 -10.03 18.23 1.73
C ARG A 117 -9.89 17.15 2.80
N ILE A 118 -9.06 17.42 3.80
CA ILE A 118 -9.03 16.65 5.04
C ILE A 118 -9.95 17.37 6.02
N THR A 119 -11.03 16.71 6.41
CA THR A 119 -12.08 17.29 7.26
C THR A 119 -12.32 16.44 8.50
N SER A 120 -12.73 17.08 9.59
CA SER A 120 -13.32 16.38 10.75
C SER A 120 -14.69 16.96 11.09
N GLY A 121 -15.39 16.31 12.04
CA GLY A 121 -16.72 16.74 12.46
C GLY A 121 -17.83 16.18 11.59
N ASP A 122 -19.05 16.59 11.90
CA ASP A 122 -20.26 16.04 11.30
C ASP A 122 -20.40 16.48 9.84
N ILE A 123 -21.12 15.69 9.04
CA ILE A 123 -21.31 15.97 7.60
C ILE A 123 -21.96 17.33 7.33
N TYR A 124 -22.72 17.87 8.29
CA TYR A 124 -23.41 19.16 8.20
C TYR A 124 -22.57 20.34 8.68
N SER A 125 -21.45 20.09 9.38
CA SER A 125 -20.55 21.14 9.89
C SER A 125 -19.09 20.67 9.85
N PRO A 126 -18.56 20.36 8.66
CA PRO A 126 -17.20 19.85 8.54
C PRO A 126 -16.18 20.95 8.82
N GLN A 127 -15.26 20.68 9.74
CA GLN A 127 -14.07 21.51 9.94
C GLN A 127 -12.99 21.08 8.93
N VAL A 128 -12.56 22.00 8.07
CA VAL A 128 -11.48 21.76 7.12
C VAL A 128 -10.13 22.01 7.78
N HIS A 129 -9.30 20.97 7.87
CA HIS A 129 -7.94 21.07 8.42
C HIS A 129 -6.90 21.34 7.35
N TYR A 130 -7.11 20.77 6.17
CA TYR A 130 -6.18 20.88 5.05
C TYR A 130 -6.91 20.79 3.72
N VAL A 131 -6.43 21.55 2.75
CA VAL A 131 -6.86 21.48 1.36
C VAL A 131 -5.66 21.06 0.54
N ALA A 132 -5.79 19.93 -0.17
CA ALA A 132 -4.72 19.42 -1.00
C ALA A 132 -4.46 20.34 -2.20
N PRO A 133 -3.24 20.33 -2.78
CA PRO A 133 -2.91 21.18 -3.92
C PRO A 133 -3.85 20.94 -5.12
N PRO A 134 -4.07 21.94 -5.99
CA PRO A 134 -4.84 21.75 -7.22
C PRO A 134 -4.27 20.60 -8.07
N ALA A 135 -5.13 19.89 -8.81
CA ALA A 135 -4.73 18.77 -9.68
C ALA A 135 -3.56 19.13 -10.61
N LYS A 136 -3.59 20.32 -11.20
CA LYS A 136 -2.56 20.84 -12.12
C LYS A 136 -1.18 21.02 -11.47
N ALA A 137 -1.11 21.15 -10.14
CA ALA A 137 0.14 21.31 -9.41
C ALA A 137 0.76 19.98 -8.97
N LEU A 138 0.00 18.88 -8.95
CA LEU A 138 0.41 17.62 -8.31
C LEU A 138 1.70 17.03 -8.87
N LEU A 139 1.90 17.07 -10.19
CA LEU A 139 3.11 16.52 -10.79
C LEU A 139 4.35 17.25 -10.24
N ASN A 140 4.30 18.58 -10.19
CA ASN A 140 5.40 19.40 -9.70
C ASN A 140 5.60 19.21 -8.19
N GLU A 141 4.52 19.24 -7.40
CA GLU A 141 4.54 19.00 -5.96
C GLU A 141 5.20 17.67 -5.63
N VAL A 142 4.75 16.57 -6.26
CA VAL A 142 5.29 15.23 -5.98
C VAL A 142 6.73 15.08 -6.47
N THR A 143 7.09 15.69 -7.60
CA THR A 143 8.48 15.70 -8.09
C THR A 143 9.41 16.44 -7.11
N SER A 144 8.90 17.49 -6.45
CA SER A 144 9.66 18.28 -5.49
C SER A 144 9.91 17.57 -4.16
N LEU A 145 9.13 16.52 -3.85
CA LEU A 145 9.35 15.67 -2.68
C LEU A 145 10.67 14.91 -2.85
N ARG A 146 11.76 15.47 -2.34
CA ARG A 146 13.01 14.72 -2.18
C ARG A 146 12.76 13.57 -1.23
N LEU A 147 12.65 12.37 -1.79
CA LEU A 147 12.67 11.12 -1.05
C LEU A 147 14.09 10.93 -0.51
N ARG A 148 14.32 11.43 0.71
CA ARG A 148 15.55 11.22 1.47
C ARG A 148 15.57 9.84 2.09
#